data_AF-A0AA47BTC2-F1
#
_entry.id   AF-A0AA47BTC2-F1
#
_cell.length_a   1.000
_cell.length_b   1.000
_cell.length_c   1.000
_cell.angle_alpha   90.00
_cell.angle_beta   90.00
_cell.angle_gamma   90.00
#
_symmetry.space_group_name_H-M   'P 1'
#
loop_
_entity.id
_entity.type
_entity.pdbx_description
1 polymer ?
#
loop_
_entity_poly.entity_id
_entity_poly.type
_entity_poly.pdbx_seq_one_letter_code
_entity_poly.pdbx_strand_id
1 'polypeptide(L)' 'MAWTSKNARVISGTHKFACTCGGEVKMRSIFSNGRIKHLAYCEKCKREERRPKDFN' A
#
# COMPACT_ATOMS: atom_id res chain seq x y z
N MET A 1 -17.57 31.36 7.51
CA MET A 1 -16.43 30.45 7.82
C MET A 1 -16.87 29.02 7.51
N ALA A 2 -16.45 28.47 6.37
CA ALA A 2 -16.84 27.12 5.95
C ALA A 2 -16.12 26.07 6.82
N TRP A 3 -16.88 25.29 7.58
CA TRP A 3 -16.36 24.19 8.37
C TRP A 3 -15.98 23.04 7.43
N THR A 4 -14.70 22.95 7.08
CA THR A 4 -14.15 21.78 6.40
C THR A 4 -14.34 20.56 7.30
N SER A 5 -15.07 19.57 6.78
CA SER A 5 -15.33 18.29 7.45
C SER A 5 -14.04 17.67 8.00
N LYS A 6 -14.06 17.17 9.24
CA LYS A 6 -12.93 16.45 9.86
C LYS A 6 -12.48 15.24 9.03
N ASN A 7 -13.39 14.66 8.24
CA ASN A 7 -13.09 13.55 7.34
C ASN A 7 -12.26 13.98 6.12
N ALA A 8 -12.29 15.28 5.76
CA ALA A 8 -11.45 15.80 4.68
C ALA A 8 -9.97 15.98 5.09
N ARG A 9 -9.65 15.91 6.39
CA ARG A 9 -8.26 15.96 6.88
C ARG A 9 -7.53 14.63 6.72
N VAL A 10 -8.26 13.53 6.46
CA VAL A 10 -7.70 12.18 6.27
C VAL A 10 -7.37 11.92 4.78
N ILE A 11 -6.83 12.93 4.10
CA ILE A 11 -6.20 12.80 2.78
C ILE A 11 -4.73 13.23 2.93
N SER A 12 -4.09 12.79 4.00
CA SER A 12 -2.72 13.16 4.35
C SER A 12 -1.87 11.90 4.45
N GLY A 13 -1.21 11.58 3.33
CA GLY A 13 -0.16 10.58 3.26
C GLY A 13 -0.61 9.28 2.63
N THR A 14 -0.29 9.09 1.35
CA THR A 14 0.00 7.74 0.86
C THR A 14 1.06 7.18 1.80
N HIS A 15 0.68 6.25 2.68
CA HIS A 15 1.61 5.62 3.59
C HIS A 15 2.71 4.98 2.75
N LYS A 16 3.91 5.57 2.77
CA LYS A 16 5.08 5.01 2.09
C LYS A 16 5.54 3.82 2.91
N PHE A 17 5.27 2.62 2.41
CA PHE A 17 5.71 1.38 3.03
C PHE A 17 7.10 1.06 2.49
N ALA A 18 8.06 0.85 3.40
CA ALA A 18 9.40 0.41 3.07
C ALA A 18 9.58 -1.03 3.54
N CYS A 19 10.27 -1.83 2.72
CA CYS A 19 10.73 -3.16 3.08
C CYS A 19 12.01 -3.07 3.91
N THR A 20 12.26 -4.03 4.81
CA THR A 20 13.55 -4.24 5.52
C THR A 20 14.79 -4.21 4.62
N CYS A 21 14.61 -4.57 3.35
CA CYS A 21 15.61 -4.50 2.31
C CYS A 21 15.92 -3.09 1.78
N GLY A 22 15.30 -2.05 2.34
CA GLY A 22 15.42 -0.65 1.91
C GLY A 22 14.80 -0.37 0.54
N GLY A 23 13.84 -1.20 0.12
CA GLY A 23 13.08 -1.03 -1.12
C GLY A 23 11.69 -0.46 -0.85
N GLU A 24 11.15 0.31 -1.78
CA GLU A 24 9.77 0.77 -1.70
C GLU A 24 8.80 -0.40 -1.97
N VAL A 25 7.76 -0.49 -1.16
CA VAL A 25 6.68 -1.47 -1.31
C VAL A 25 5.52 -0.80 -2.03
N LYS A 26 5.23 -1.24 -3.24
CA LYS A 26 4.11 -0.77 -4.06
C LYS A 26 2.96 -1.77 -3.98
N MET A 27 1.74 -1.28 -3.75
CA MET A 27 0.56 -2.13 -3.90
C MET A 27 0.27 -2.38 -5.37
N ARG A 28 -0.05 -3.64 -5.71
CA ARG A 28 -0.52 -4.07 -7.03
C ARG A 28 -1.78 -4.91 -6.86
N SER A 29 -2.74 -4.71 -7.76
CA SER A 29 -3.94 -5.55 -7.86
C SER A 29 -3.77 -6.55 -9.00
N ILE A 30 -3.75 -7.83 -8.68
CA ILE A 30 -3.67 -8.92 -9.65
C ILE A 30 -5.07 -9.51 -9.83
N PHE A 31 -5.53 -9.59 -11.07
CA PHE A 31 -6.78 -10.27 -11.42
C PHE A 31 -6.49 -11.75 -11.68
N SER A 32 -7.03 -12.64 -10.87
CA SER A 32 -6.83 -14.09 -11.02
C SER A 32 -8.12 -14.83 -10.71
N ASN A 33 -8.50 -15.77 -11.58
CA ASN A 33 -9.68 -16.62 -11.43
C ASN A 33 -10.99 -15.83 -11.22
N GLY A 34 -11.17 -14.73 -11.95
CA GLY A 34 -12.35 -13.86 -11.86
C GLY A 34 -12.41 -12.98 -10.60
N ARG A 35 -11.36 -12.97 -9.76
CA ARG A 35 -11.29 -12.18 -8.53
C ARG A 35 -10.08 -11.26 -8.52
N ILE A 36 -10.28 -10.04 -8.03
CA ILE A 36 -9.20 -9.08 -7.78
C ILE A 36 -8.53 -9.44 -6.46
N LYS A 37 -7.21 -9.63 -6.47
CA LYS A 37 -6.37 -9.78 -5.28
C LYS A 37 -5.47 -8.56 -5.16
N HIS A 38 -5.46 -7.95 -3.98
CA HIS A 38 -4.50 -6.89 -3.66
C HIS A 38 -3.28 -7.51 -3.00
N LEU A 39 -2.10 -7.21 -3.53
CA LEU A 39 -0.81 -7.69 -3.06
C LEU A 39 0.15 -6.51 -2.93
N ALA A 40 1.03 -6.57 -1.94
CA ALA A 40 2.11 -5.63 -1.75
C ALA A 40 3.39 -6.23 -2.35
N TYR A 41 4.04 -5.49 -3.25
CA TYR A 41 5.22 -5.92 -4.00
C TYR A 41 6.41 -5.03 -3.68
N CYS A 42 7.53 -5.64 -3.31
CA CYS A 42 8.81 -4.97 -3.06
C CYS A 42 9.67 -4.92 -4.33
N GLU A 43 10.09 -3.72 -4.76
CA GLU A 43 10.86 -3.58 -6.02
C GLU A 43 12.28 -4.15 -5.97
N LYS A 44 12.94 -4.13 -4.80
CA LYS A 44 14.31 -4.63 -4.66
C LYS A 44 14.38 -6.15 -4.48
N CYS A 45 13.48 -6.68 -3.66
CA CYS A 45 13.52 -8.06 -3.20
C CYS A 45 12.54 -8.98 -3.94
N LYS A 46 11.68 -8.42 -4.80
CA LYS A 46 10.58 -9.09 -5.50
C LYS A 46 9.66 -9.91 -4.58
N ARG A 47 9.69 -9.66 -3.26
CA ARG A 47 8.76 -10.28 -2.31
C ARG A 47 7.36 -9.75 -2.55
N GLU A 48 6.41 -10.66 -2.44
CA GLU A 48 4.98 -10.43 -2.63
C GLU A 48 4.28 -10.86 -1.36
N GLU A 49 3.67 -9.92 -0.65
CA GLU A 49 2.95 -10.22 0.59
C GLU A 49 1.54 -9.66 0.53
N ARG A 50 0.67 -10.17 1.40
CA ARG A 50 -0.75 -9.78 1.39
C ARG A 50 -0.95 -8.37 1.94
N ARG A 51 -0.15 -7.94 2.92
CA ARG A 51 -0.24 -6.58 3.48
C ARG A 51 1.15 -5.93 3.48
N PRO A 52 1.21 -4.59 3.27
CA PRO A 52 2.46 -3.85 3.40
C PRO A 52 3.07 -3.86 4.80
N LYS A 53 2.28 -4.20 5.84
CA LYS A 53 2.74 -4.31 7.23
C LYS A 53 3.58 -5.56 7.48
N ASP A 54 3.46 -6.56 6.63
CA ASP A 54 4.20 -7.83 6.77
C ASP A 54 5.69 -7.64 6.37
N PHE A 55 6.01 -6.56 5.64
CA PHE A 55 7.36 -6.16 5.24
C PHE A 55 8.23 -5.52 6.37
N ASN A 56 7.77 -5.61 7.63
CA ASN A 56 8.34 -4.98 8.83
C ASN A 56 9.82 -5.29 9.07
#